data_AF-A0A2E3RJ31-F1
#
_entry.id   AF-A0A2E3RJ31-F1
#
_cell.length_a   1.000
_cell.length_b   1.000
_cell.length_c   1.000
_cell.angle_alpha   90.00
_cell.angle_beta   90.00
_cell.angle_gamma   90.00
#
_symmetry.space_group_name_H-M   'P 1'
#
loop_
_entity.id
_entity.type
_entity.pdbx_description
1 polymer ?
#
loop_
_entity_poly.entity_id
_entity_poly.type
_entity_poly.pdbx_seq_one_letter_code
_entity_poly.pdbx_strand_id
1 'polypeptide(L)'
;MHNQRPLSDDRKALRHMLPAWFTSMVFHGLLLILLVIGIRSIPPGVVTEPDRTTGIVLKRVTSQGEYYEGEDSEISVATDMASATESGNSFAALPGAGESPLDTSAFLPDPAAGVGPAVANNDSGGRLGLEGKGDGLRNIDGGKVRTGVFGVTGVGNKFVYLFDRSGSMEGRPLEAAKREITNSLQDLGKLNQFEIIFYNEFLDIFHPSQDKNFSGKLFFASEKNKSAADEYLRKIAANGATRHLDPLLKAIALNGDCIFFLTDGTEPSLSNSDLARIRRRNKGRATINVIQFGSDVEVGDNWLKKIARENGGEYLFFNTDRLSPTNAAD
;
A
#
# COMPACT_ATOMS: atom_id res chain seq x y z
N MET A 1 -81.25 59.48 6.06
CA MET A 1 -81.19 59.24 4.61
C MET A 1 -80.27 58.07 4.36
N HIS A 2 -80.83 57.04 3.70
CA HIS A 2 -80.19 55.95 2.96
C HIS A 2 -78.79 55.47 3.41
N ASN A 3 -78.71 54.22 3.89
CA ASN A 3 -77.89 53.27 3.15
C ASN A 3 -78.37 51.83 3.37
N GLN A 4 -78.89 51.23 2.30
CA GLN A 4 -79.30 49.83 2.24
C GLN A 4 -78.06 48.95 2.02
N ARG A 5 -78.03 47.78 2.67
CA ARG A 5 -77.21 46.66 2.22
C ARG A 5 -77.80 46.09 0.94
N PRO A 6 -76.95 45.56 0.04
CA PRO A 6 -77.21 44.18 -0.36
C PRO A 6 -75.95 43.31 -0.45
N LEU A 7 -76.25 42.02 -0.43
CA LEU A 7 -75.39 40.83 -0.44
C LEU A 7 -74.69 40.62 -1.78
N SER A 8 -73.44 40.17 -1.73
CA SER A 8 -72.75 39.34 -2.74
C SER A 8 -71.40 38.93 -2.14
N ASP A 9 -70.79 37.79 -2.39
CA ASP A 9 -71.16 36.51 -2.97
C ASP A 9 -70.04 35.57 -2.47
N ASP A 10 -70.42 34.44 -1.89
CA ASP A 10 -69.55 33.56 -1.14
C ASP A 10 -68.84 32.60 -2.11
N ARG A 11 -67.68 33.02 -2.64
CA ARG A 11 -66.79 32.13 -3.41
C ARG A 11 -65.36 32.21 -2.88
N LYS A 12 -65.16 31.70 -1.66
CA LYS A 12 -63.82 31.29 -1.21
C LYS A 12 -63.39 30.08 -2.03
N ALA A 13 -62.49 30.32 -2.98
CA ALA A 13 -61.73 29.28 -3.64
C ALA A 13 -61.05 28.40 -2.56
N LEU A 14 -61.47 27.15 -2.43
CA LEU A 14 -60.71 26.12 -1.72
C LEU A 14 -59.45 25.82 -2.52
N ARG A 15 -58.43 26.67 -2.38
CA ARG A 15 -57.06 26.24 -2.54
C ARG A 15 -56.75 25.35 -1.35
N HIS A 16 -56.90 24.04 -1.52
CA HIS A 16 -56.32 23.07 -0.60
C HIS A 16 -54.79 23.27 -0.63
N MET A 17 -54.29 24.12 0.26
CA MET A 17 -52.88 24.21 0.56
C MET A 17 -52.53 22.94 1.33
N LEU A 18 -52.16 21.89 0.58
CA LEU A 18 -51.52 20.73 1.17
C LEU A 18 -50.30 21.24 1.95
N PRO A 19 -50.16 20.85 3.23
CA PRO A 19 -48.99 21.25 4.01
C PRO A 19 -47.70 20.84 3.30
N ALA A 20 -46.69 21.72 3.30
CA ALA A 20 -45.41 21.45 2.63
C ALA A 20 -44.68 20.20 3.15
N TRP A 21 -45.03 19.71 4.35
CA TRP A 21 -44.50 18.44 4.86
C TRP A 21 -45.07 17.22 4.13
N PHE A 22 -46.32 17.30 3.63
CA PHE A 22 -46.95 16.21 2.90
C PHE A 22 -46.32 16.04 1.51
N THR A 23 -46.04 17.13 0.81
CA THR A 23 -45.35 17.07 -0.50
C THR A 23 -43.93 16.55 -0.37
N SER A 24 -43.21 16.94 0.69
CA SER A 24 -41.88 16.41 1.00
C SER A 24 -41.92 14.90 1.30
N MET A 25 -42.90 14.45 2.08
CA MET A 25 -43.06 13.03 2.42
C MET A 25 -43.39 12.18 1.18
N VAL A 26 -44.25 12.67 0.29
CA VAL A 26 -44.56 12.00 -0.98
C VAL A 26 -43.34 11.95 -1.90
N PHE A 27 -42.56 13.03 -1.97
CA PHE A 27 -41.34 13.08 -2.77
C PHE A 27 -40.27 12.08 -2.28
N HIS A 28 -40.02 12.04 -0.96
CA HIS A 28 -39.09 11.08 -0.38
C HIS A 28 -39.59 9.63 -0.52
N GLY A 29 -40.90 9.40 -0.40
CA GLY A 29 -41.52 8.09 -0.64
C GLY A 29 -41.31 7.61 -2.08
N LEU A 30 -41.52 8.48 -3.07
CA LEU A 30 -41.25 8.17 -4.47
C LEU A 30 -39.76 7.89 -4.74
N LEU A 31 -38.86 8.65 -4.11
CA LEU A 31 -37.43 8.46 -4.25
C LEU A 31 -36.98 7.11 -3.68
N LEU A 32 -37.52 6.69 -2.53
CA LEU A 32 -37.26 5.36 -1.96
C LEU A 32 -37.80 4.24 -2.84
N ILE A 33 -38.98 4.40 -3.43
CA ILE A 33 -39.56 3.41 -4.34
C ILE A 33 -38.67 3.25 -5.59
N LEU A 34 -38.22 4.37 -6.18
CA LEU A 34 -37.31 4.34 -7.32
C LEU A 34 -35.96 3.70 -6.98
N LEU A 35 -35.42 3.97 -5.79
CA LEU A 35 -34.20 3.34 -5.29
C LEU A 35 -34.35 1.82 -5.19
N VAL A 36 -35.46 1.33 -4.64
CA VAL A 36 -35.74 -0.10 -4.48
C VAL A 36 -35.90 -0.78 -5.84
N ILE A 37 -36.56 -0.14 -6.81
CA ILE A 37 -36.69 -0.67 -8.18
C ILE A 37 -35.32 -0.71 -8.89
N GLY A 38 -34.46 0.30 -8.66
CA GLY A 38 -33.10 0.33 -9.20
C GLY A 38 -32.22 -0.79 -8.66
N ILE A 39 -32.28 -1.07 -7.36
CA ILE A 39 -31.49 -2.15 -6.72
C ILE A 39 -31.96 -3.53 -7.19
N ARG A 40 -33.27 -3.72 -7.43
CA ARG A 40 -33.83 -4.99 -7.93
C ARG A 40 -33.55 -5.26 -9.40
N SER A 41 -33.17 -4.25 -10.18
CA SER A 41 -32.87 -4.36 -11.61
C SER A 41 -31.42 -4.74 -11.90
N ILE A 42 -30.61 -5.05 -10.88
CA ILE A 42 -29.27 -5.60 -11.06
C ILE A 42 -29.42 -7.12 -11.20
N PRO A 43 -29.33 -7.70 -12.41
CA PRO A 43 -29.31 -9.16 -12.54
C PRO A 43 -28.09 -9.70 -11.79
N PRO A 44 -28.21 -10.79 -11.02
CA PRO A 44 -27.06 -11.48 -10.49
C PRO A 44 -26.25 -12.01 -11.68
N GLY A 45 -25.14 -11.37 -11.98
CA GLY A 45 -24.17 -11.84 -12.96
C GLY A 45 -23.52 -13.12 -12.45
N VAL A 46 -24.12 -14.27 -12.78
CA VAL A 46 -23.41 -15.55 -12.80
C VAL A 46 -22.50 -15.50 -14.00
N VAL A 47 -21.25 -15.10 -13.79
CA VAL A 47 -20.19 -15.31 -14.76
C VAL A 47 -19.91 -16.81 -14.72
N THR A 48 -20.39 -17.56 -15.71
CA THR A 48 -19.85 -18.88 -16.02
C THR A 48 -18.40 -18.69 -16.42
N GLU A 49 -17.50 -19.03 -15.52
CA GLU A 49 -16.07 -19.06 -15.76
C GLU A 49 -15.80 -20.08 -16.88
N PRO A 50 -15.11 -19.72 -17.98
CA PRO A 50 -14.72 -20.71 -18.97
C PRO A 50 -13.69 -21.63 -18.34
N ASP A 51 -13.95 -22.94 -18.41
CA ASP A 51 -13.07 -23.99 -17.92
C ASP A 51 -11.72 -23.86 -18.62
N ARG A 52 -10.71 -23.36 -17.90
CA ARG A 52 -9.35 -23.22 -18.44
C ARG A 52 -8.61 -24.51 -18.17
N THR A 53 -8.57 -25.37 -19.19
CA THR A 53 -7.70 -26.54 -19.23
C THR A 53 -6.25 -26.08 -19.05
N THR A 54 -5.67 -26.37 -17.90
CA THR A 54 -4.26 -26.09 -17.60
C THR A 54 -3.42 -27.24 -18.15
N GLY A 55 -2.78 -27.03 -19.30
CA GLY A 55 -1.76 -27.94 -19.82
C GLY A 55 -0.49 -27.83 -18.98
N ILE A 56 -0.15 -28.89 -18.24
CA ILE A 56 1.09 -28.97 -17.48
C ILE A 56 2.23 -29.25 -18.45
N VAL A 57 3.09 -28.27 -18.71
CA VAL A 57 4.34 -28.47 -19.45
C VAL A 57 5.44 -28.79 -18.44
N LEU A 58 5.90 -30.04 -18.44
CA LEU A 58 7.03 -30.48 -17.62
C LEU A 58 8.34 -29.99 -18.24
N LYS A 59 8.97 -28.98 -17.63
CA LYS A 59 10.34 -28.57 -17.97
C LYS A 59 11.34 -29.49 -17.26
N ARG A 60 12.05 -30.34 -18.00
CA ARG A 60 13.21 -31.09 -17.46
C ARG A 60 14.50 -30.48 -18.00
N VAL A 61 15.33 -29.94 -17.12
CA VAL A 61 16.64 -29.35 -17.48
C VAL A 61 17.72 -30.42 -17.35
N THR A 62 18.33 -30.81 -18.45
CA THR A 62 19.57 -31.61 -18.48
C THR A 62 20.73 -30.75 -19.00
N SER A 63 21.96 -31.15 -18.69
CA SER A 63 23.20 -30.38 -18.88
C SER A 63 23.64 -30.15 -20.33
N GLN A 64 22.79 -30.38 -21.34
CA GLN A 64 23.12 -30.20 -22.76
C GLN A 64 22.06 -29.46 -23.62
N GLY A 65 21.15 -28.68 -23.02
CA GLY A 65 20.29 -27.74 -23.76
C GLY A 65 18.79 -28.02 -23.68
N GLU A 66 17.98 -27.00 -23.95
CA GLU A 66 16.53 -27.01 -23.72
C GLU A 66 15.75 -27.69 -24.85
N TYR A 67 14.90 -28.66 -24.51
CA TYR A 67 13.99 -29.36 -25.42
C TYR A 67 12.54 -29.19 -24.93
N TYR A 68 11.64 -28.84 -25.84
CA TYR A 68 10.21 -28.68 -25.58
C TYR A 68 9.46 -29.79 -26.32
N GLU A 69 8.75 -30.65 -25.58
CA GLU A 69 7.91 -31.71 -26.16
C GLU A 69 6.44 -31.32 -25.95
N GLY A 70 5.74 -31.05 -27.05
CA GLY A 70 4.29 -30.83 -27.08
C GLY A 70 3.65 -31.95 -27.89
N GLU A 71 2.74 -32.70 -27.26
CA GLU A 71 1.92 -33.71 -27.95
C GLU A 71 0.86 -33.00 -28.81
N ASP A 72 1.03 -33.08 -30.13
CA ASP A 72 -0.06 -32.90 -31.09
C ASP A 72 -0.93 -34.17 -31.05
N SER A 73 -2.16 -34.07 -30.54
CA SER A 73 -3.18 -35.11 -30.75
C SER A 73 -4.58 -34.52 -30.69
N GLU A 74 -5.17 -34.35 -31.87
CA GLU A 74 -6.60 -34.34 -32.10
C GLU A 74 -7.20 -35.65 -31.56
N ILE A 75 -8.12 -35.59 -30.59
CA ILE A 75 -8.96 -36.74 -30.25
C ILE A 75 -10.42 -36.34 -30.17
N SER A 76 -11.13 -36.92 -31.13
CA SER A 76 -12.57 -37.01 -31.33
C SER A 76 -13.33 -37.58 -30.13
N VAL A 77 -14.52 -37.02 -29.92
CA VAL A 77 -15.55 -37.49 -28.99
C VAL A 77 -16.02 -38.91 -29.37
N ALA A 78 -15.87 -39.86 -28.45
CA ALA A 78 -16.62 -41.11 -28.46
C ALA A 78 -17.09 -41.46 -27.06
N THR A 79 -18.41 -41.40 -26.90
CA THR A 79 -19.22 -41.97 -25.82
C THR A 79 -18.99 -43.47 -25.73
N ASP A 80 -18.76 -44.02 -24.53
CA ASP A 80 -19.20 -45.37 -24.26
C ASP A 80 -19.59 -45.62 -22.81
N MET A 81 -20.65 -46.40 -22.66
CA MET A 81 -21.41 -46.69 -21.45
C MET A 81 -21.22 -48.16 -21.07
N ALA A 82 -21.06 -48.41 -19.76
CA ALA A 82 -21.34 -49.65 -19.03
C ALA A 82 -20.54 -50.94 -19.33
N SER A 83 -19.81 -51.43 -18.32
CA SER A 83 -20.21 -52.66 -17.61
C SER A 83 -19.42 -52.86 -16.33
N ALA A 84 -20.15 -53.23 -15.28
CA ALA A 84 -19.63 -53.69 -14.00
C ALA A 84 -19.26 -55.18 -14.09
N THR A 85 -18.17 -55.58 -13.44
CA THR A 85 -18.06 -56.92 -12.86
C THR A 85 -17.08 -56.89 -11.68
N GLU A 86 -17.55 -57.43 -10.55
CA GLU A 86 -16.86 -57.54 -9.27
C GLU A 86 -15.79 -58.65 -9.27
N SER A 87 -14.86 -58.54 -8.31
CA SER A 87 -14.37 -59.61 -7.41
C SER A 87 -12.86 -59.83 -7.42
N GLY A 88 -12.23 -59.72 -6.24
CA GLY A 88 -10.90 -60.29 -6.01
C GLY A 88 -10.12 -59.67 -4.84
N ASN A 89 -10.52 -59.95 -3.60
CA ASN A 89 -9.70 -59.71 -2.41
C ASN A 89 -8.33 -60.39 -2.53
N SER A 90 -7.25 -59.66 -2.29
CA SER A 90 -6.03 -60.24 -1.69
C SER A 90 -5.30 -59.19 -0.85
N PHE A 91 -5.38 -59.43 0.46
CA PHE A 91 -4.63 -58.78 1.52
C PHE A 91 -3.33 -59.57 1.71
N ALA A 92 -2.17 -58.90 1.66
CA ALA A 92 -0.87 -59.24 2.26
C ALA A 92 0.31 -58.96 1.30
N ALA A 93 1.18 -58.03 1.69
CA ALA A 93 2.61 -58.28 1.93
C ALA A 93 3.38 -56.95 2.07
N LEU A 94 3.82 -56.66 3.29
CA LEU A 94 4.92 -55.74 3.60
C LEU A 94 6.25 -56.36 3.16
N PRO A 95 7.17 -55.60 2.55
CA PRO A 95 8.60 -55.73 2.75
C PRO A 95 9.02 -54.67 3.79
N GLY A 96 9.62 -55.01 4.92
CA GLY A 96 10.85 -55.77 5.05
C GLY A 96 11.90 -54.81 5.59
N ALA A 97 11.98 -54.71 6.91
CA ALA A 97 13.00 -53.95 7.63
C ALA A 97 14.38 -54.55 7.36
N GLY A 98 15.31 -53.73 6.87
CA GLY A 98 16.66 -54.20 6.58
C GLY A 98 17.54 -53.20 5.84
N GLU A 99 17.60 -51.93 6.27
CA GLU A 99 18.76 -51.07 5.96
C GLU A 99 19.18 -50.28 7.20
N SER A 100 20.46 -50.41 7.54
CA SER A 100 21.15 -49.81 8.68
C SER A 100 21.19 -48.28 8.61
N PRO A 101 21.30 -47.59 9.75
CA PRO A 101 21.23 -46.13 9.80
C PRO A 101 22.45 -45.47 9.14
N LEU A 102 22.18 -44.42 8.37
CA LEU A 102 23.16 -43.50 7.78
C LEU A 102 24.03 -42.89 8.89
N ASP A 103 25.34 -43.04 8.75
CA ASP A 103 26.37 -42.53 9.65
C ASP A 103 26.42 -40.98 9.57
N THR A 104 25.96 -40.32 10.63
CA THR A 104 25.85 -38.85 10.73
C THR A 104 27.17 -38.17 11.09
N SER A 105 28.29 -38.89 11.10
CA SER A 105 29.62 -38.35 11.41
C SER A 105 30.32 -37.64 10.25
N ALA A 106 29.78 -37.71 9.03
CA ALA A 106 30.36 -37.12 7.82
C ALA A 106 29.95 -35.65 7.52
N PHE A 107 29.17 -35.00 8.40
CA PHE A 107 28.69 -33.62 8.23
C PHE A 107 29.16 -32.64 9.32
N LEU A 108 30.18 -32.99 10.09
CA LEU A 108 30.81 -32.05 11.04
C LEU A 108 32.01 -31.35 10.38
N PRO A 109 32.10 -30.00 10.43
CA PRO A 109 33.29 -29.28 10.00
C PRO A 109 34.49 -29.59 10.92
N ASP A 110 35.64 -29.84 10.30
CA ASP A 110 36.91 -30.17 10.95
C ASP A 110 37.43 -29.01 11.83
N PRO A 111 37.69 -29.21 13.14
CA PRO A 111 38.21 -28.16 14.03
C PRO A 111 39.72 -27.86 13.87
N ALA A 112 40.40 -28.40 12.86
CA ALA A 112 41.84 -28.21 12.67
C ALA A 112 42.27 -26.92 11.92
N ALA A 113 41.36 -25.96 11.67
CA ALA A 113 41.71 -24.66 11.09
C ALA A 113 41.93 -23.58 12.17
N GLY A 114 43.13 -23.61 12.78
CA GLY A 114 43.88 -22.43 13.26
C GLY A 114 43.15 -21.37 14.07
N VAL A 115 43.16 -21.53 15.39
CA VAL A 115 42.98 -20.43 16.36
C VAL A 115 44.21 -19.52 16.32
N GLY A 116 44.03 -18.29 15.81
CA GLY A 116 44.95 -17.15 15.98
C GLY A 116 44.40 -16.16 17.02
N PRO A 117 45.25 -15.47 17.79
CA PRO A 117 44.88 -14.93 19.09
C PRO A 117 44.02 -13.67 19.03
N ALA A 118 43.19 -13.51 20.05
CA ALA A 118 42.34 -12.35 20.30
C ALA A 118 43.16 -11.06 20.39
N VAL A 119 42.87 -10.12 19.48
CA VAL A 119 43.22 -8.70 19.65
C VAL A 119 41.97 -7.99 20.11
N ALA A 120 41.95 -7.68 21.41
CA ALA A 120 41.06 -6.66 21.95
C ALA A 120 41.50 -5.30 21.39
N ASN A 121 40.58 -4.60 20.72
CA ASN A 121 40.67 -3.16 20.52
C ASN A 121 39.30 -2.54 20.81
N ASN A 122 39.29 -1.67 21.82
CA ASN A 122 38.34 -0.60 22.01
C ASN A 122 38.37 0.39 20.83
N ASP A 123 37.36 1.26 20.79
CA ASP A 123 37.10 2.34 19.82
C ASP A 123 36.55 1.83 18.48
N SER A 124 35.50 2.38 17.87
CA SER A 124 35.05 3.77 17.77
C SER A 124 33.70 3.71 17.00
N GLY A 125 32.71 4.58 17.20
CA GLY A 125 32.86 6.00 16.88
C GLY A 125 33.10 6.21 15.38
N GLY A 126 32.23 5.69 14.51
CA GLY A 126 32.45 5.73 13.06
C GLY A 126 31.18 6.06 12.28
N ARG A 127 30.86 7.36 12.21
CA ARG A 127 30.00 7.94 11.17
C ARG A 127 30.57 7.54 9.81
N LEU A 128 29.92 6.59 9.13
CA LEU A 128 30.15 6.35 7.71
C LEU A 128 28.99 6.99 6.94
N GLY A 129 29.22 8.19 6.45
CA GLY A 129 28.39 8.80 5.42
C GLY A 129 28.50 7.95 4.16
N LEU A 130 27.54 7.05 3.97
CA LEU A 130 27.34 6.41 2.68
C LEU A 130 26.47 7.33 1.84
N GLU A 131 27.12 8.28 1.17
CA GLU A 131 26.60 8.82 -0.09
C GLU A 131 26.87 7.76 -1.16
N GLY A 132 26.08 6.69 -1.09
CA GLY A 132 26.16 5.53 -1.97
C GLY A 132 24.96 5.52 -2.88
N LYS A 133 25.19 5.80 -4.16
CA LYS A 133 24.29 5.46 -5.27
C LYS A 133 24.11 3.94 -5.25
N GLY A 134 23.13 3.47 -4.47
CA GLY A 134 22.88 2.06 -4.26
C GLY A 134 22.19 1.47 -5.47
N ASP A 135 22.87 0.58 -6.19
CA ASP A 135 22.18 -0.48 -6.90
C ASP A 135 21.43 -1.27 -5.83
N GLY A 136 20.13 -0.96 -5.65
CA GLY A 136 19.30 -1.60 -4.65
C GLY A 136 19.48 -3.11 -4.76
N LEU A 137 19.73 -3.80 -3.63
CA LEU A 137 19.79 -5.26 -3.59
C LEU A 137 18.46 -5.79 -4.15
N ARG A 138 18.49 -6.14 -5.44
CA ARG A 138 17.29 -6.19 -6.29
C ARG A 138 16.44 -7.44 -6.10
N ASN A 139 16.80 -8.31 -5.18
CA ASN A 139 16.02 -9.49 -4.84
C ASN A 139 16.29 -9.87 -3.39
N ILE A 140 15.42 -9.40 -2.47
CA ILE A 140 15.24 -10.08 -1.18
C ILE A 140 14.22 -11.20 -1.43
N ASP A 141 14.45 -12.37 -0.82
CA ASP A 141 13.63 -13.59 -0.99
C ASP A 141 12.13 -13.29 -1.15
N GLY A 142 11.54 -13.79 -2.24
CA GLY A 142 10.14 -13.53 -2.60
C GLY A 142 9.91 -12.32 -3.53
N GLY A 143 10.95 -11.80 -4.18
CA GLY A 143 10.83 -10.75 -5.21
C GLY A 143 10.55 -9.36 -4.64
N LYS A 144 10.76 -9.16 -3.34
CA LYS A 144 10.61 -7.85 -2.68
C LYS A 144 11.83 -6.99 -2.94
N VAL A 145 11.59 -5.69 -3.09
CA VAL A 145 12.65 -4.67 -3.23
C VAL A 145 12.83 -3.96 -1.90
N ARG A 146 14.05 -3.50 -1.66
CA ARG A 146 14.41 -2.63 -0.54
C ARG A 146 14.69 -1.24 -1.08
N THR A 147 14.06 -0.23 -0.47
CA THR A 147 14.34 1.18 -0.73
C THR A 147 14.38 1.95 0.59
N GLY A 148 14.82 3.19 0.59
CA GLY A 148 14.86 3.99 1.81
C GLY A 148 14.62 5.48 1.58
N VAL A 149 14.25 6.15 2.67
CA VAL A 149 14.04 7.59 2.75
C VAL A 149 14.75 8.09 4.00
N PHE A 150 15.68 9.03 3.86
CA PHE A 150 16.50 9.56 4.96
C PHE A 150 17.24 8.46 5.76
N GLY A 151 17.57 7.35 5.11
CA GLY A 151 18.21 6.18 5.74
C GLY A 151 17.24 5.21 6.44
N VAL A 152 15.96 5.55 6.59
CA VAL A 152 14.94 4.59 7.02
C VAL A 152 14.63 3.64 5.87
N THR A 153 14.69 2.35 6.14
CA THR A 153 14.57 1.33 5.10
C THR A 153 13.17 0.72 5.09
N GLY A 154 12.64 0.48 3.89
CA GLY A 154 11.37 -0.21 3.65
C GLY A 154 11.57 -1.38 2.70
N VAL A 155 10.90 -2.50 2.98
CA VAL A 155 10.96 -3.71 2.15
C VAL A 155 9.55 -4.08 1.68
N GLY A 156 9.36 -4.27 0.38
CA GLY A 156 8.05 -4.60 -0.19
C GLY A 156 8.02 -4.55 -1.71
N ASN A 157 6.82 -4.65 -2.26
CA ASN A 157 6.54 -4.47 -3.69
C ASN A 157 5.72 -3.22 -3.98
N LYS A 158 4.94 -2.77 -2.99
CA LYS A 158 4.05 -1.62 -3.07
C LYS A 158 4.43 -0.60 -2.00
N PHE A 159 4.84 0.58 -2.44
CA PHE A 159 5.33 1.65 -1.57
C PHE A 159 4.39 2.86 -1.59
N VAL A 160 4.16 3.48 -0.45
CA VAL A 160 3.39 4.73 -0.35
C VAL A 160 4.22 5.77 0.35
N TYR A 161 4.42 6.92 -0.28
CA TYR A 161 5.08 8.08 0.31
C TYR A 161 4.00 9.04 0.77
N LEU A 162 3.84 9.22 2.08
CA LEU A 162 2.86 10.12 2.69
C LEU A 162 3.58 11.27 3.41
N PHE A 163 3.74 12.39 2.73
CA PHE A 163 4.65 13.46 3.16
C PHE A 163 3.87 14.74 3.48
N ASP A 164 4.21 15.35 4.59
CA ASP A 164 3.67 16.63 5.01
C ASP A 164 4.17 17.77 4.10
N ARG A 165 3.27 18.69 3.75
CA ARG A 165 3.56 19.94 3.04
C ARG A 165 2.95 21.17 3.74
N SER A 166 2.72 21.08 5.05
CA SER A 166 2.33 22.21 5.89
C SER A 166 3.31 23.38 5.77
N GLY A 167 2.91 24.57 6.24
CA GLY A 167 3.73 25.78 6.15
C GLY A 167 5.12 25.64 6.82
N SER A 168 5.25 24.84 7.87
CA SER A 168 6.52 24.59 8.57
C SER A 168 7.51 23.73 7.77
N MET A 169 7.04 23.06 6.72
CA MET A 169 7.89 22.34 5.77
C MET A 169 8.51 23.25 4.70
N GLU A 170 8.17 24.55 4.68
CA GLU A 170 8.62 25.50 3.66
C GLU A 170 10.16 25.59 3.54
N GLY A 171 10.64 25.66 2.30
CA GLY A 171 12.06 25.74 1.98
C GLY A 171 12.78 24.38 2.01
N ARG A 172 13.92 24.34 2.72
CA ARG A 172 14.86 23.19 2.71
C ARG A 172 14.23 21.86 3.12
N PRO A 173 13.34 21.78 4.14
CA PRO A 173 12.73 20.50 4.53
C PRO A 173 11.93 19.88 3.38
N LEU A 174 11.04 20.64 2.74
CA LEU A 174 10.26 20.15 1.60
C LEU A 174 11.16 19.80 0.40
N GLU A 175 12.19 20.58 0.10
CA GLU A 175 13.15 20.27 -0.96
C GLU A 175 13.90 18.96 -0.71
N ALA A 176 14.35 18.74 0.52
CA ALA A 176 14.99 17.48 0.92
C ALA A 176 14.03 16.30 0.79
N ALA A 177 12.78 16.47 1.23
CA ALA A 177 11.77 15.43 1.15
C ALA A 177 11.47 15.03 -0.31
N LYS A 178 11.34 16.00 -1.22
CA LYS A 178 11.19 15.74 -2.66
C LYS A 178 12.38 14.97 -3.24
N ARG A 179 13.61 15.38 -2.89
CA ARG A 179 14.83 14.71 -3.35
C ARG A 179 14.89 13.26 -2.88
N GLU A 180 14.54 13.00 -1.62
CA GLU A 180 14.50 11.63 -1.09
C GLU A 180 13.45 10.76 -1.77
N ILE A 181 12.28 11.30 -2.15
CA ILE A 181 11.31 10.55 -2.97
C ILE A 181 11.94 10.18 -4.31
N THR A 182 12.51 11.15 -5.04
CA THR A 182 13.15 10.89 -6.34
C THR A 182 14.25 9.83 -6.21
N ASN A 183 15.09 9.91 -5.17
CA ASN A 183 16.13 8.92 -4.91
C ASN A 183 15.54 7.53 -4.62
N SER A 184 14.56 7.43 -3.72
CA SER A 184 13.91 6.17 -3.37
C SER A 184 13.20 5.51 -4.56
N LEU A 185 12.62 6.30 -5.48
CA LEU A 185 12.01 5.77 -6.71
C LEU A 185 13.04 5.15 -7.67
N GLN A 186 14.33 5.48 -7.60
CA GLN A 186 15.36 4.87 -8.45
C GLN A 186 15.60 3.41 -8.09
N ASP A 187 15.44 3.03 -6.81
CA ASP A 187 15.57 1.65 -6.34
C ASP A 187 14.46 0.74 -6.88
N LEU A 188 13.29 1.32 -7.18
CA LEU A 188 12.12 0.57 -7.62
C LEU A 188 12.29 0.06 -9.05
N GLY A 189 12.12 -1.25 -9.25
CA GLY A 189 12.00 -1.86 -10.56
C GLY A 189 10.61 -1.69 -11.18
N LYS A 190 10.49 -1.92 -12.49
CA LYS A 190 9.25 -1.77 -13.27
C LYS A 190 8.03 -2.55 -12.75
N LEU A 191 8.25 -3.62 -11.98
CA LEU A 191 7.21 -4.46 -11.40
C LEU A 191 6.72 -3.95 -10.03
N ASN A 192 7.49 -3.10 -9.37
CA ASN A 192 7.09 -2.47 -8.13
C ASN A 192 6.06 -1.37 -8.41
N GLN A 193 5.24 -1.06 -7.41
CA GLN A 193 4.25 0.00 -7.50
C GLN A 193 4.48 1.04 -6.42
N PHE A 194 4.10 2.28 -6.72
CA PHE A 194 4.20 3.38 -5.78
C PHE A 194 3.00 4.33 -5.88
N GLU A 195 2.77 5.10 -4.83
CA GLU A 195 1.91 6.28 -4.82
C GLU A 195 2.58 7.37 -3.97
N ILE A 196 2.44 8.63 -4.38
CA ILE A 196 2.93 9.78 -3.62
C ILE A 196 1.73 10.61 -3.20
N ILE A 197 1.63 10.87 -1.91
CA ILE A 197 0.60 11.70 -1.30
C ILE A 197 1.29 12.79 -0.51
N PHE A 198 1.12 14.03 -0.94
CA PHE A 198 1.38 15.16 -0.07
C PHE A 198 0.11 15.58 0.65
N TYR A 199 0.25 16.07 1.88
CA TYR A 199 -0.91 16.53 2.64
C TYR A 199 -0.61 17.76 3.48
N ASN A 200 -1.67 18.50 3.75
CA ASN A 200 -1.74 19.57 4.74
C ASN A 200 -3.13 19.47 5.41
N GLU A 201 -4.04 20.42 5.26
CA GLU A 201 -5.48 20.23 5.52
C GLU A 201 -6.18 19.42 4.42
N PHE A 202 -5.59 19.36 3.23
CA PHE A 202 -6.09 18.68 2.04
C PHE A 202 -5.08 17.65 1.53
N LEU A 203 -5.57 16.70 0.73
CA LEU A 203 -4.73 15.73 0.05
C LEU A 203 -4.37 16.24 -1.34
N ASP A 204 -3.09 16.19 -1.66
CA ASP A 204 -2.56 16.29 -3.01
C ASP A 204 -1.99 14.92 -3.37
N ILE A 205 -2.58 14.25 -4.35
CA ILE A 205 -2.26 12.86 -4.70
C ILE A 205 -1.68 12.84 -6.10
N PHE A 206 -0.52 12.19 -6.24
CA PHE A 206 0.09 11.97 -7.54
C PHE A 206 -0.85 11.23 -8.49
N HIS A 207 -0.87 11.68 -9.74
CA HIS A 207 -1.62 11.06 -10.81
C HIS A 207 -0.87 11.23 -12.14
N PRO A 208 -0.37 10.15 -12.77
CA PRO A 208 0.36 10.22 -14.03
C PRO A 208 -0.55 10.52 -15.23
N SER A 209 -1.87 10.37 -15.09
CA SER A 209 -2.87 10.80 -16.08
C SER A 209 -3.62 12.01 -15.56
N GLN A 210 -3.83 13.02 -16.40
CA GLN A 210 -4.61 14.25 -16.10
C GLN A 210 -6.12 14.00 -15.86
N ASP A 211 -6.52 12.76 -15.58
CA ASP A 211 -7.89 12.43 -15.23
C ASP A 211 -8.22 12.96 -13.83
N LYS A 212 -9.16 13.90 -13.78
CA LYS A 212 -9.59 14.60 -12.57
C LYS A 212 -10.53 13.77 -11.70
N ASN A 213 -11.10 12.68 -12.22
CA ASN A 213 -11.99 11.78 -11.46
C ASN A 213 -11.24 10.62 -10.80
N PHE A 214 -9.92 10.71 -10.74
CA PHE A 214 -9.08 9.63 -10.28
C PHE A 214 -9.09 9.48 -8.76
N SER A 215 -9.46 8.29 -8.28
CA SER A 215 -9.35 7.92 -6.87
C SER A 215 -8.06 7.13 -6.66
N GLY A 216 -7.10 7.73 -5.96
CA GLY A 216 -5.72 7.24 -5.73
C GLY A 216 -5.54 5.72 -5.80
N LYS A 217 -4.59 5.27 -6.64
CA LYS A 217 -4.26 3.86 -6.91
C LYS A 217 -2.75 3.75 -7.04
N LEU A 218 -2.18 2.62 -6.64
CA LEU A 218 -0.75 2.41 -6.85
C LEU A 218 -0.41 2.29 -8.33
N PHE A 219 0.65 2.95 -8.77
CA PHE A 219 1.13 2.95 -10.14
C PHE A 219 2.44 2.18 -10.27
N PHE A 220 2.61 1.44 -11.35
CA PHE A 220 3.89 0.78 -11.63
C PHE A 220 5.03 1.80 -11.73
N ALA A 221 6.19 1.46 -11.19
CA ALA A 221 7.42 2.24 -11.27
C ALA A 221 8.09 2.13 -12.66
N SER A 222 7.30 2.38 -13.71
CA SER A 222 7.82 2.57 -15.08
C SER A 222 8.56 3.90 -15.19
N GLU A 223 9.52 4.00 -16.10
CA GLU A 223 10.27 5.24 -16.35
C GLU A 223 9.34 6.42 -16.69
N LYS A 224 8.24 6.16 -17.41
CA LYS A 224 7.20 7.16 -17.68
C LYS A 224 6.56 7.70 -16.40
N ASN A 225 6.17 6.80 -15.48
CA ASN A 225 5.52 7.21 -14.23
C ASN A 225 6.50 7.85 -13.25
N LYS A 226 7.77 7.42 -13.22
CA LYS A 226 8.83 8.09 -12.44
C LYS A 226 9.09 9.51 -12.95
N SER A 227 9.19 9.70 -14.26
CA SER A 227 9.32 11.03 -14.88
C SER A 227 8.11 11.92 -14.59
N ALA A 228 6.88 11.37 -14.64
CA ALA A 228 5.67 12.08 -14.25
C ALA A 228 5.67 12.45 -12.75
N ALA A 229 6.20 11.57 -11.89
CA ALA A 229 6.36 11.85 -10.48
C ALA A 229 7.36 12.99 -10.24
N ASP A 230 8.48 13.05 -10.96
CA ASP A 230 9.42 14.18 -10.87
C ASP A 230 8.76 15.50 -11.28
N GLU A 231 7.92 15.50 -12.32
CA GLU A 231 7.15 16.69 -12.71
C GLU A 231 6.13 17.10 -11.65
N TYR A 232 5.46 16.12 -11.04
CA TYR A 232 4.55 16.34 -9.93
C TYR A 232 5.26 16.97 -8.73
N LEU A 233 6.39 16.41 -8.29
CA LEU A 233 7.19 16.89 -7.16
C LEU A 233 7.65 18.35 -7.34
N ARG A 234 7.97 18.76 -8.58
CA ARG A 234 8.33 20.15 -8.89
C ARG A 234 7.21 21.15 -8.59
N LYS A 235 5.94 20.73 -8.70
CA LYS A 235 4.77 21.61 -8.52
C LYS A 235 4.32 21.76 -7.06
N ILE A 236 4.75 20.85 -6.19
CA ILE A 236 4.36 20.87 -4.77
C ILE A 236 4.97 22.09 -4.08
N ALA A 237 4.15 22.87 -3.39
CA ALA A 237 4.60 23.95 -2.51
C ALA A 237 4.14 23.67 -1.08
N ALA A 238 4.87 24.20 -0.10
CA ALA A 238 4.43 24.16 1.29
C ALA A 238 3.32 25.20 1.49
N ASN A 239 2.23 24.84 2.18
CA ASN A 239 1.24 25.80 2.68
C ASN A 239 0.28 25.16 3.69
N GLY A 240 -0.39 26.02 4.45
CA GLY A 240 -1.50 25.63 5.33
C GLY A 240 -1.07 24.97 6.63
N ALA A 241 -2.08 24.57 7.39
CA ALA A 241 -1.98 23.77 8.61
C ALA A 241 -1.93 22.27 8.30
N THR A 242 -2.03 21.44 9.33
CA THR A 242 -1.78 20.00 9.22
C THR A 242 -2.95 19.17 9.72
N ARG A 243 -3.30 18.08 9.01
CA ARG A 243 -4.23 17.04 9.48
C ARG A 243 -3.68 15.65 9.19
N HIS A 244 -3.19 14.93 10.19
CA HIS A 244 -2.50 13.65 9.96
C HIS A 244 -3.42 12.43 9.77
N LEU A 245 -4.58 12.40 10.44
CA LEU A 245 -5.38 11.17 10.51
C LEU A 245 -5.92 10.72 9.16
N ASP A 246 -6.61 11.61 8.44
CA ASP A 246 -7.26 11.26 7.17
C ASP A 246 -6.25 10.85 6.08
N PRO A 247 -5.11 11.54 5.89
CA PRO A 247 -4.06 11.08 4.99
C PRO A 247 -3.47 9.72 5.36
N LEU A 248 -3.22 9.45 6.64
CA LEU A 248 -2.74 8.14 7.10
C LEU A 248 -3.74 7.03 6.77
N LEU A 249 -5.03 7.27 7.03
CA LEU A 249 -6.08 6.32 6.69
C LEU A 249 -6.22 6.12 5.18
N LYS A 250 -6.02 7.18 4.37
CA LYS A 250 -6.00 7.10 2.91
C LYS A 250 -4.81 6.28 2.41
N ALA A 251 -3.61 6.50 2.93
CA ALA A 251 -2.40 5.74 2.59
C ALA A 251 -2.58 4.25 2.90
N ILE A 252 -3.12 3.91 4.07
CA ILE A 252 -3.44 2.53 4.45
C ILE A 252 -4.47 1.90 3.49
N ALA A 253 -5.45 2.67 3.02
CA ALA A 253 -6.47 2.18 2.10
C ALA A 253 -5.92 1.79 0.70
N LEU A 254 -4.73 2.27 0.34
CA LEU A 254 -4.05 1.88 -0.91
C LEU A 254 -3.48 0.46 -0.86
N ASN A 255 -3.45 -0.18 0.32
CA ASN A 255 -2.93 -1.55 0.52
C ASN A 255 -1.48 -1.73 0.02
N GLY A 256 -0.64 -0.73 0.29
CA GLY A 256 0.81 -0.83 0.16
C GLY A 256 1.40 -1.77 1.21
N ASP A 257 2.62 -2.26 0.94
CA ASP A 257 3.37 -3.11 1.86
C ASP A 257 4.22 -2.26 2.82
N CYS A 258 4.66 -1.08 2.36
CA CYS A 258 5.45 -0.14 3.12
C CYS A 258 4.93 1.29 2.91
N ILE A 259 4.74 2.03 4.00
CA ILE A 259 4.36 3.44 4.02
C ILE A 259 5.51 4.21 4.67
N PHE A 260 6.07 5.17 3.93
CA PHE A 260 6.96 6.18 4.50
C PHE A 260 6.14 7.40 4.86
N PHE A 261 6.03 7.69 6.15
CA PHE A 261 5.31 8.82 6.69
C PHE A 261 6.31 9.89 7.15
N LEU A 262 6.24 11.08 6.56
CA LEU A 262 7.12 12.18 6.88
C LEU A 262 6.33 13.39 7.35
N THR A 263 6.74 13.96 8.48
CA THR A 263 6.15 15.17 9.06
C THR A 263 7.15 15.84 10.00
N ASP A 264 7.00 17.13 10.24
CA ASP A 264 7.74 17.84 11.30
C ASP A 264 7.14 17.65 12.70
N GLY A 265 6.02 16.91 12.80
CA GLY A 265 5.35 16.65 14.06
C GLY A 265 4.64 17.88 14.63
N THR A 266 4.34 18.88 13.79
CA THR A 266 3.52 20.03 14.18
C THR A 266 2.13 19.60 14.67
N GLU A 267 1.50 20.46 15.46
CA GLU A 267 0.14 20.23 15.92
C GLU A 267 -0.86 20.16 14.73
N PRO A 268 -1.91 19.32 14.83
CA PRO A 268 -2.38 18.60 16.01
C PRO A 268 -1.81 17.17 16.15
N SER A 269 -1.38 16.80 17.35
CA SER A 269 -1.00 15.41 17.67
C SER A 269 -2.18 14.45 17.59
N LEU A 270 -1.94 13.20 17.20
CA LEU A 270 -2.98 12.17 17.19
C LEU A 270 -3.27 11.61 18.59
N SER A 271 -4.56 11.45 18.90
CA SER A 271 -5.02 10.84 20.15
C SER A 271 -4.77 9.32 20.17
N ASN A 272 -4.75 8.70 21.36
CA ASN A 272 -4.66 7.23 21.45
C ASN A 272 -5.80 6.51 20.72
N SER A 273 -7.00 7.10 20.64
CA SER A 273 -8.12 6.56 19.84
C SER A 273 -7.84 6.60 18.34
N ASP A 274 -7.15 7.63 17.85
CA ASP A 274 -6.75 7.76 16.45
C ASP A 274 -5.66 6.74 16.11
N LEU A 275 -4.67 6.58 16.98
CA LEU A 275 -3.64 5.53 16.85
C LEU A 275 -4.26 4.13 16.79
N ALA A 276 -5.21 3.84 17.70
CA ALA A 276 -5.93 2.56 17.68
C ALA A 276 -6.77 2.37 16.39
N ARG A 277 -7.32 3.45 15.83
CA ARG A 277 -8.04 3.44 14.55
C ARG A 277 -7.10 3.14 13.38
N ILE A 278 -5.92 3.77 13.35
CA ILE A 278 -4.85 3.52 12.37
C ILE A 278 -4.44 2.05 12.41
N ARG A 279 -4.05 1.54 13.59
CA ARG A 279 -3.64 0.15 13.79
C ARG A 279 -4.70 -0.84 13.32
N ARG A 280 -5.97 -0.61 13.72
CA ARG A 280 -7.11 -1.46 13.33
C ARG A 280 -7.38 -1.44 11.82
N ARG A 281 -7.18 -0.31 11.15
CA ARG A 281 -7.33 -0.22 9.69
C ARG A 281 -6.16 -0.86 8.95
N ASN A 282 -4.94 -0.70 9.46
CA ASN A 282 -3.77 -1.32 8.87
C ASN A 282 -3.84 -2.85 8.95
N LYS A 283 -4.22 -3.41 10.12
CA LYS A 283 -4.28 -4.86 10.37
C LYS A 283 -2.93 -5.56 10.14
N GLY A 284 -1.82 -4.86 10.37
CA GLY A 284 -0.46 -5.37 10.13
C GLY A 284 -0.11 -5.63 8.67
N ARG A 285 -0.85 -5.03 7.71
CA ARG A 285 -0.62 -5.25 6.27
C ARG A 285 0.53 -4.41 5.73
N ALA A 286 0.60 -3.15 6.16
CA ALA A 286 1.68 -2.24 5.79
C ALA A 286 2.62 -2.02 6.98
N THR A 287 3.91 -1.99 6.70
CA THR A 287 4.90 -1.39 7.62
C THR A 287 4.80 0.12 7.54
N ILE A 288 4.67 0.83 8.67
CA ILE A 288 4.62 2.31 8.67
C ILE A 288 5.91 2.85 9.28
N ASN A 289 6.79 3.30 8.41
CA ASN A 289 8.04 3.97 8.75
C ASN A 289 7.79 5.46 8.95
N VAL A 290 8.29 6.05 10.04
CA VAL A 290 8.02 7.43 10.41
C VAL A 290 9.31 8.24 10.47
N ILE A 291 9.35 9.32 9.70
CA ILE A 291 10.44 10.29 9.68
C ILE A 291 9.91 11.59 10.26
N GLN A 292 10.47 11.99 11.41
CA GLN A 292 10.16 13.26 12.05
C GLN A 292 11.24 14.29 11.71
N PHE A 293 10.83 15.42 11.15
CA PHE A 293 11.68 16.60 11.02
C PHE A 293 11.61 17.48 12.27
N GLY A 294 12.71 18.14 12.59
CA GLY A 294 12.77 19.14 13.65
C GLY A 294 14.20 19.61 13.88
N SER A 295 14.37 20.62 14.71
CA SER A 295 15.70 21.06 15.16
C SER A 295 16.18 20.23 16.35
N ASP A 296 15.30 19.99 17.32
CA ASP A 296 15.62 19.24 18.53
C ASP A 296 14.78 17.98 18.66
N VAL A 297 15.43 16.91 19.11
CA VAL A 297 14.73 15.64 19.35
C VAL A 297 13.88 15.77 20.60
N GLU A 298 12.59 15.48 20.45
CA GLU A 298 11.69 15.45 21.58
C GLU A 298 12.04 14.26 22.51
N VAL A 299 12.34 14.58 23.77
CA VAL A 299 12.66 13.61 24.81
C VAL A 299 11.37 12.97 25.32
N GLY A 300 11.23 11.66 25.11
CA GLY A 300 10.06 10.90 25.56
C GLY A 300 9.37 10.10 24.44
N ASP A 301 8.30 9.40 24.79
CA ASP A 301 7.46 8.67 23.83
C ASP A 301 6.41 9.62 23.25
N ASN A 302 6.44 9.82 21.93
CA ASN A 302 5.47 10.66 21.22
C ASN A 302 4.59 9.81 20.30
N TRP A 303 3.52 10.41 19.77
CA TRP A 303 2.56 9.69 18.94
C TRP A 303 3.18 9.15 17.64
N LEU A 304 4.22 9.81 17.11
CA LEU A 304 4.97 9.37 15.94
C LEU A 304 5.75 8.07 16.21
N LYS A 305 6.47 8.01 17.33
CA LYS A 305 7.15 6.80 17.81
C LYS A 305 6.16 5.65 18.03
N LYS A 306 4.97 5.96 18.56
CA LYS A 306 3.89 4.97 18.74
C LYS A 306 3.37 4.44 17.41
N ILE A 307 3.15 5.28 16.39
CA ILE A 307 2.70 4.81 15.06
C ILE A 307 3.68 3.81 14.48
N ALA A 308 4.97 4.16 14.45
CA ALA A 308 5.99 3.28 13.89
C ALA A 308 5.98 1.93 14.60
N ARG A 309 6.10 1.97 15.93
CA ARG A 309 6.14 0.77 16.79
C ARG A 309 4.90 -0.11 16.67
N GLU A 310 3.71 0.48 16.66
CA GLU A 310 2.44 -0.27 16.57
C GLU A 310 2.14 -0.83 15.17
N ASN A 311 2.86 -0.40 14.14
CA ASN A 311 2.69 -0.85 12.76
C ASN A 311 3.96 -1.51 12.21
N GLY A 312 4.86 -1.96 13.08
CA GLY A 312 6.05 -2.74 12.72
C GLY A 312 7.12 -1.99 11.94
N GLY A 313 7.08 -0.66 11.94
CA GLY A 313 8.06 0.19 11.25
C GLY A 313 9.04 0.87 12.19
N GLU A 314 9.94 1.63 11.58
CA GLU A 314 11.00 2.36 12.25
C GLU A 314 10.63 3.84 12.45
N TYR A 315 11.13 4.44 13.52
CA TYR A 315 11.05 5.87 13.74
C TYR A 315 12.44 6.49 13.64
N LEU A 316 12.57 7.54 12.84
CA LEU A 316 13.79 8.34 12.73
C LEU A 316 13.46 9.81 12.99
N PHE A 317 14.23 10.43 13.89
CA PHE A 317 14.29 11.88 13.98
C PHE A 317 15.42 12.40 13.08
N PHE A 318 15.09 13.31 12.17
CA PHE A 318 16.04 13.94 11.27
C PHE A 318 16.16 15.43 11.62
N ASN A 319 17.35 15.80 12.12
CA ASN A 319 17.65 17.20 12.42
C ASN A 319 17.76 18.00 11.10
N THR A 320 16.88 18.99 10.93
CA THR A 320 16.78 19.80 9.71
C THR A 320 17.90 20.80 9.55
N ASP A 321 18.67 21.12 10.60
CA ASP A 321 19.86 21.98 10.52
C ASP A 321 20.97 21.32 9.69
N ARG A 322 20.97 19.98 9.60
CA ARG A 322 21.85 19.22 8.70
C ARG A 322 21.56 19.45 7.22
N LEU A 323 20.42 20.05 6.88
CA LEU A 323 20.09 20.49 5.52
C LEU A 323 20.75 21.84 5.21
N SER A 324 21.50 22.42 6.14
CA SER A 324 22.25 23.64 5.88
C SER A 324 23.31 23.43 4.82
N PRO A 325 23.52 24.43 3.93
CA PRO A 325 24.63 24.39 3.02
C PRO A 325 25.89 24.31 3.87
N THR A 326 26.49 23.11 3.91
CA THR A 326 27.91 23.04 4.22
C THR A 326 28.57 23.92 3.17
N ASN A 327 29.33 24.91 3.61
CA ASN A 327 30.09 25.82 2.76
C ASN A 327 30.72 25.04 1.59
N ALA A 328 30.18 25.25 0.39
CA ALA A 328 30.93 25.08 -0.82
C ALA A 328 31.92 26.26 -0.91
N ALA A 329 32.96 26.23 -0.07
CA ALA A 329 34.19 27.03 -0.13
C ALA A 329 34.95 26.87 1.20
N ASP A 330 35.92 25.96 1.22
CA ASP A 330 37.34 26.28 1.44
C ASP A 330 38.20 25.09 0.97
#